data_AF-A0A1Y2LZ86-F1
#
_entry.id   AF-A0A1Y2LZ86-F1
#
_cell.length_a   1.000
_cell.length_b   1.000
_cell.length_c   1.000
_cell.angle_alpha   90.00
_cell.angle_beta   90.00
_cell.angle_gamma   90.00
#
_symmetry.space_group_name_H-M   'P 1'
#
loop_
_entity.id
_entity.type
_entity.pdbx_description
1 polymer ?
#
loop_
_entity_poly.entity_id
_entity_poly.type
_entity_poly.pdbx_seq_one_letter_code
_entity_poly.pdbx_strand_id
1 'polypeptide(L)'
;MSKFVQLSITHKTNIRLRFFNMATRERLTKESFLDLRILLCNSTLRLTAAKTIKLVQKLPSSRRQAISFILRDAEDHTPDHIETSLVDAIQMETIKFWNRWIGGSKYNGRWDTVVTRSLLILKMLIFEPTGAIIAAPTFSLPEDFGGSRNWDYRYSWVRDSSFTIYIFLRMGFSYEAEAYSSFMFQRIDEAKERQTGALPIMFTVRGETDIPEIELHHLEGYRASKPVRIGNGAAFHLQLDIYGELMDGIYLLNRFGRPVTYDQWLRVREIADYVCGVWKETDMSIWEVRSKKQNFVYSKIMMWVALDRALRLADKRSFPCPHRMEWYRIRDEIYEEVMEKGYNKDLNCFVQSYESQDVLDSAVLIAPLVFFIAPTDPRFLNTLDLILKAPEKGGLTSTGLVYRYNTTHSDDGVGGREGAFSMCTFWLVEALTRAGAYEQKYLRQAVSIFENMMTFGNHLNIFSEEIARSGEQLGNTPQAFSHLALVSAAFNLDKTLAKKNIT
;
A
#
# COMPACT_ATOMS: atom_id res chain seq x y z
N MET A 1 -31.69 37.26 -11.85
CA MET A 1 -30.24 37.32 -11.51
C MET A 1 -29.47 36.34 -12.39
N SER A 2 -28.44 36.79 -13.11
CA SER A 2 -27.58 35.92 -13.92
C SER A 2 -26.54 35.24 -13.02
N LYS A 3 -26.55 33.91 -12.96
CA LYS A 3 -25.55 33.11 -12.24
C LYS A 3 -24.42 32.75 -13.19
N PHE A 4 -23.19 32.75 -12.69
CA PHE A 4 -21.99 32.42 -13.46
C PHE A 4 -21.15 31.38 -12.71
N VAL A 5 -20.57 30.45 -13.46
CA VAL A 5 -19.56 29.50 -12.97
C VAL A 5 -18.22 29.90 -13.54
N GLN A 6 -17.21 30.05 -12.68
CA GLN A 6 -15.83 30.29 -13.10
C GLN A 6 -14.98 29.07 -12.73
N LEU A 7 -14.50 28.37 -13.76
CA LEU A 7 -13.37 27.45 -13.63
C LEU A 7 -12.09 28.28 -13.80
N SER A 8 -11.15 28.17 -12.86
CA SER A 8 -9.83 28.77 -13.00
C SER A 8 -8.77 27.71 -12.77
N ILE A 9 -8.03 27.44 -13.83
CA ILE A 9 -6.82 26.62 -13.80
C ILE A 9 -5.67 27.63 -13.80
N THR A 10 -5.03 27.82 -12.64
CA THR A 10 -3.90 28.75 -12.48
C THR A 10 -2.57 28.02 -12.61
N HIS A 11 -1.49 28.78 -12.83
CA HIS A 11 -0.12 28.29 -13.00
C HIS A 11 0.42 27.42 -11.84
N LYS A 12 -0.27 27.45 -10.69
CA LYS A 12 -0.14 26.49 -9.59
C LYS A 12 -1.25 25.46 -9.79
N THR A 13 -0.90 24.19 -9.94
CA THR A 13 -1.69 22.95 -10.22
C THR A 13 -3.03 22.74 -9.50
N ASN A 14 -3.52 23.72 -8.76
CA ASN A 14 -4.84 23.76 -8.16
C ASN A 14 -5.92 24.12 -9.18
N ILE A 15 -6.80 23.16 -9.48
CA ILE A 15 -8.09 23.46 -10.11
C ILE A 15 -9.00 24.05 -9.03
N ARG A 16 -9.40 25.32 -9.18
CA ARG A 16 -10.37 25.96 -8.27
C ARG A 16 -11.64 26.30 -9.03
N LEU A 17 -12.75 25.69 -8.62
CA LEU A 17 -14.10 26.06 -9.01
C LEU A 17 -14.64 27.11 -8.04
N ARG A 18 -15.12 28.24 -8.57
CA ARG A 18 -15.77 29.27 -7.75
C ARG A 18 -17.09 29.73 -8.38
N PHE A 19 -18.11 29.86 -7.54
CA PHE A 19 -19.44 30.33 -7.91
C PHE A 19 -19.61 31.76 -7.42
N PHE A 20 -20.00 32.66 -8.33
CA PHE A 20 -20.17 34.08 -8.01
C PHE A 20 -21.41 34.66 -8.68
N ASN A 21 -22.03 35.63 -8.00
CA ASN A 21 -22.94 36.57 -8.64
C ASN A 21 -22.12 37.77 -9.13
N MET A 22 -22.04 38.00 -10.44
CA MET A 22 -21.25 39.11 -11.01
C MET A 22 -21.77 40.50 -10.61
N ALA A 23 -23.06 40.63 -10.26
CA ALA A 23 -23.64 41.91 -9.85
C ALA A 23 -23.27 42.29 -8.41
N THR A 24 -23.16 41.32 -7.50
CA THR A 24 -22.85 41.57 -6.08
C THR A 24 -21.44 41.17 -5.68
N ARG A 25 -20.70 40.45 -6.53
CA ARG A 25 -19.41 39.78 -6.25
C ARG A 25 -19.45 38.81 -5.05
N GLU A 26 -20.63 38.46 -4.56
CA GLU A 26 -20.78 37.53 -3.46
C GLU A 26 -20.55 36.09 -3.91
N ARG A 27 -19.93 35.31 -3.02
CA ARG A 27 -19.69 33.88 -3.19
C ARG A 27 -20.97 33.12 -2.88
N LEU A 28 -21.46 32.34 -3.84
CA LEU A 28 -22.67 31.53 -3.65
C LEU A 28 -22.32 30.24 -2.89
N THR A 29 -23.18 29.81 -1.96
CA THR A 29 -23.10 28.51 -1.27
C THR A 29 -23.50 27.37 -2.22
N LYS A 30 -22.97 26.16 -1.99
CA LYS A 30 -23.12 24.95 -2.84
C LYS A 30 -24.58 24.53 -3.13
N GLU A 31 -25.54 25.03 -2.37
CA GLU A 31 -26.94 24.55 -2.36
C GLU A 31 -27.87 25.18 -3.42
N SER A 32 -27.36 25.65 -4.56
CA SER A 32 -28.25 26.17 -5.61
C SER A 32 -28.08 25.52 -6.98
N PHE A 33 -28.82 24.41 -7.16
CA PHE A 33 -29.37 23.92 -8.44
C PHE A 33 -28.42 23.75 -9.65
N LEU A 34 -27.18 23.30 -9.45
CA LEU A 34 -26.32 22.84 -10.55
C LEU A 34 -25.73 21.45 -10.28
N ASP A 35 -25.86 20.56 -11.26
CA ASP A 35 -25.10 19.31 -11.32
C ASP A 35 -23.80 19.58 -12.11
N LEU A 36 -22.64 19.37 -11.48
CA LEU A 36 -21.34 19.69 -12.06
C LEU A 36 -20.59 18.41 -12.38
N ARG A 37 -20.29 18.20 -13.66
CA ARG A 37 -19.60 17.00 -14.14
C ARG A 37 -18.22 17.36 -14.67
N ILE A 38 -17.19 16.72 -14.15
CA ILE A 38 -15.82 16.82 -14.67
C ILE A 38 -15.48 15.44 -15.21
N LEU A 39 -15.21 15.35 -16.52
CA LEU A 39 -14.83 14.12 -17.18
C LEU A 39 -13.34 14.23 -17.56
N LEU A 40 -12.54 13.33 -17.00
CA LEU A 40 -11.11 13.18 -17.29
C LEU A 40 -10.97 12.00 -18.26
N CYS A 41 -10.68 12.27 -19.52
CA CYS A 41 -10.40 11.22 -20.49
C CYS A 41 -8.91 10.84 -20.41
N ASN A 42 -8.64 9.54 -20.29
CA ASN A 42 -7.31 8.89 -20.17
C ASN A 42 -6.17 9.63 -20.87
N SER A 43 -5.27 10.29 -20.11
CA SER A 43 -3.90 10.67 -20.52
C SER A 43 -3.26 11.67 -19.54
N THR A 44 -1.93 11.78 -19.63
CA THR A 44 -1.13 12.82 -18.99
C THR A 44 -1.38 14.16 -19.69
N LEU A 45 -2.11 15.08 -19.05
CA LEU A 45 -2.28 16.44 -19.59
C LEU A 45 -0.95 17.18 -19.66
N ARG A 46 -0.46 17.48 -20.87
CA ARG A 46 0.55 18.52 -21.09
C ARG A 46 -0.12 19.90 -20.95
N LEU A 47 -0.09 20.45 -19.74
CA LEU A 47 -0.38 21.87 -19.52
C LEU A 47 0.82 22.70 -20.00
N THR A 48 0.87 23.06 -21.27
CA THR A 48 1.85 24.05 -21.76
C THR A 48 1.55 25.40 -21.10
N ALA A 49 2.46 25.81 -20.22
CA ALA A 49 2.39 27.04 -19.45
C ALA A 49 2.25 28.27 -20.36
N ALA A 50 1.14 29.01 -20.22
CA ALA A 50 1.06 30.46 -20.47
C ALA A 50 -0.33 31.08 -20.24
N LYS A 51 -1.43 30.31 -20.13
CA LYS A 51 -2.78 30.91 -20.08
C LYS A 51 -3.62 30.34 -18.93
N THR A 52 -4.13 31.26 -18.10
CA THR A 52 -5.24 30.96 -17.20
C THR A 52 -6.44 30.61 -18.08
N ILE A 53 -6.91 29.35 -18.05
CA ILE A 53 -8.17 28.99 -18.71
C ILE A 53 -9.30 29.51 -17.81
N LYS A 54 -9.92 30.62 -18.23
CA LYS A 54 -11.07 31.23 -17.57
C LYS A 54 -12.31 30.94 -18.42
N LEU A 55 -13.05 29.89 -18.06
CA LEU A 55 -14.36 29.63 -18.66
C LEU A 55 -15.42 30.36 -17.83
N VAL A 56 -16.16 31.28 -18.44
CA VAL A 56 -17.29 31.99 -17.81
C VAL A 56 -18.53 31.73 -18.66
N GLN A 57 -19.46 30.91 -18.15
CA GLN A 57 -20.72 30.63 -18.83
C GLN A 57 -21.87 31.34 -18.11
N LYS A 58 -22.68 32.09 -18.86
CA LYS A 58 -23.90 32.75 -18.37
C LYS A 58 -25.04 31.73 -18.36
N LEU A 59 -25.68 31.55 -17.21
CA LEU A 59 -26.75 30.57 -17.08
C LEU A 59 -28.15 31.22 -17.07
N PRO A 60 -29.13 30.68 -17.83
CA PRO A 60 -30.53 31.07 -17.76
C PRO A 60 -31.15 30.77 -16.38
N SER A 61 -32.28 31.38 -16.03
CA SER A 61 -32.83 31.36 -14.68
C SER A 61 -33.88 30.27 -14.37
N SER A 62 -34.05 29.24 -15.20
CA SER A 62 -35.07 28.18 -14.94
C SER A 62 -34.60 26.75 -15.28
N ARG A 63 -35.02 25.81 -14.40
CA ARG A 63 -34.79 24.34 -14.33
C ARG A 63 -33.37 23.86 -13.99
N ARG A 64 -33.27 22.65 -13.42
CA ARG A 64 -32.00 21.96 -13.05
C ARG A 64 -31.05 22.03 -14.26
N GLN A 65 -29.90 22.66 -14.07
CA GLN A 65 -28.88 22.80 -15.11
C GLN A 65 -27.71 21.88 -14.81
N ALA A 66 -27.21 21.23 -15.86
CA ALA A 66 -25.96 20.47 -15.83
C ALA A 66 -24.94 21.19 -16.71
N ILE A 67 -23.71 21.33 -16.21
CA ILE A 67 -22.56 21.81 -16.98
C ILE A 67 -21.49 20.73 -16.93
N SER A 68 -20.99 20.37 -18.10
CA SER A 68 -19.92 19.39 -18.27
C SER A 68 -18.61 20.10 -18.61
N PHE A 69 -17.57 19.84 -17.83
CA PHE A 69 -16.19 20.22 -18.12
C PHE A 69 -15.42 18.98 -18.56
N ILE A 70 -14.79 19.06 -19.72
CA ILE A 70 -14.03 17.94 -20.30
C ILE A 70 -12.58 18.36 -20.40
N LEU A 71 -11.69 17.56 -19.82
CA LEU A 71 -10.26 17.68 -19.99
C LEU A 71 -9.78 16.48 -20.81
N ARG A 72 -9.12 16.76 -21.94
CA ARG A 72 -8.58 15.77 -22.89
C ARG A 72 -7.14 16.08 -23.25
N ASP A 73 -6.46 15.10 -23.84
CA ASP A 73 -5.14 15.32 -24.45
C ASP A 73 -5.23 16.39 -25.54
N ALA A 74 -4.18 17.19 -25.70
CA ALA A 74 -4.08 18.16 -26.78
C ALA A 74 -3.92 17.47 -28.15
N GLU A 75 -3.38 16.24 -28.16
CA GLU A 75 -3.19 15.43 -29.37
C GLU A 75 -4.38 14.50 -29.66
N ASP A 76 -5.43 14.53 -28.84
CA ASP A 76 -6.64 13.72 -29.05
C ASP A 76 -7.44 14.24 -30.25
N HIS A 77 -7.61 13.39 -31.27
CA HIS A 77 -8.34 13.66 -32.51
C HIS A 77 -9.87 13.46 -32.38
N THR A 78 -10.40 13.33 -31.17
CA THR A 78 -11.86 13.34 -30.95
C THR A 78 -12.51 14.64 -31.47
N PRO A 79 -13.79 14.59 -31.88
CA PRO A 79 -14.46 15.73 -32.51
C PRO A 79 -14.32 17.05 -31.73
N ASP A 80 -14.23 18.18 -32.44
CA ASP A 80 -14.16 19.52 -31.83
C ASP A 80 -15.41 19.86 -31.01
N HIS A 81 -16.53 19.19 -31.29
CA HIS A 81 -17.77 19.33 -30.57
C HIS A 81 -18.13 18.04 -29.83
N ILE A 82 -18.25 18.13 -28.51
CA ILE A 82 -18.69 17.01 -27.66
C ILE A 82 -20.13 17.26 -27.24
N GLU A 83 -21.04 16.43 -27.74
CA GLU A 83 -22.45 16.49 -27.38
C GLU A 83 -22.69 16.00 -25.95
N THR A 84 -23.70 16.56 -25.28
CA THR A 84 -24.14 16.09 -23.94
C THR A 84 -24.51 14.60 -23.95
N SER A 85 -25.10 14.11 -25.04
CA SER A 85 -25.46 12.70 -25.26
C SER A 85 -24.25 11.76 -25.10
N LEU A 86 -23.09 12.16 -25.64
CA LEU A 86 -21.84 11.41 -25.52
C LEU A 86 -21.31 11.44 -24.08
N VAL A 87 -21.36 12.59 -23.41
CA VAL A 87 -20.95 12.72 -22.00
C VAL A 87 -21.80 11.82 -21.09
N ASP A 88 -23.12 11.81 -21.30
CA ASP A 88 -24.05 10.96 -20.58
C ASP A 88 -23.76 9.47 -20.84
N ALA A 89 -23.48 9.10 -22.10
CA ALA A 89 -23.11 7.74 -22.47
C ALA A 89 -21.82 7.27 -21.78
N ILE A 90 -20.75 8.08 -21.85
CA ILE A 90 -19.45 7.76 -21.21
C ILE A 90 -19.60 7.63 -19.69
N GLN A 91 -20.36 8.54 -19.05
CA GLN A 91 -20.65 8.44 -17.62
C GLN A 91 -21.38 7.15 -17.28
N MET A 92 -22.41 6.80 -18.06
CA MET A 92 -23.18 5.58 -17.86
C MET A 92 -22.32 4.32 -18.08
N GLU A 93 -21.46 4.31 -19.09
CA GLU A 93 -20.51 3.23 -19.34
C GLU A 93 -19.49 3.08 -18.21
N THR A 94 -18.97 4.20 -17.69
CA THR A 94 -18.06 4.22 -16.54
C THR A 94 -18.73 3.63 -15.30
N ILE A 95 -19.98 4.03 -15.02
CA ILE A 95 -20.76 3.46 -13.89
C ILE A 95 -21.02 1.97 -14.10
N LYS A 96 -21.42 1.56 -15.32
CA LYS A 96 -21.65 0.15 -15.65
C LYS A 96 -20.38 -0.69 -15.50
N PHE A 97 -19.24 -0.17 -15.93
CA PHE A 97 -17.94 -0.82 -15.78
C PHE A 97 -17.62 -1.05 -14.30
N TRP A 98 -17.63 0.00 -13.49
CA TRP A 98 -17.29 -0.10 -12.07
C TRP A 98 -18.26 -0.98 -11.29
N ASN A 99 -19.57 -0.88 -11.55
CA ASN A 99 -20.58 -1.74 -10.93
C ASN A 99 -20.39 -3.22 -11.32
N ARG A 100 -20.09 -3.49 -12.60
CA ARG A 100 -19.81 -4.85 -13.06
C ARG A 100 -18.54 -5.40 -12.43
N TRP A 101 -17.49 -4.59 -12.40
CA TRP A 101 -16.20 -4.97 -11.83
C TRP A 101 -16.35 -5.31 -10.36
N ILE A 102 -16.87 -4.38 -9.54
CA ILE A 102 -17.00 -4.58 -8.10
C ILE A 102 -18.01 -5.68 -7.75
N GLY A 103 -19.02 -5.90 -8.61
CA GLY A 103 -19.96 -7.02 -8.48
C GLY A 103 -19.32 -8.41 -8.61
N GLY A 104 -18.07 -8.50 -9.09
CA GLY A 104 -17.26 -9.72 -9.06
C GLY A 104 -16.63 -10.03 -7.69
N SER A 105 -16.72 -9.11 -6.73
CA SER A 105 -16.17 -9.29 -5.38
C SER A 105 -16.82 -10.49 -4.69
N LYS A 106 -16.00 -11.32 -4.05
CA LYS A 106 -16.42 -12.45 -3.20
C LYS A 106 -16.61 -12.06 -1.74
N TYR A 107 -16.36 -10.80 -1.38
CA TYR A 107 -16.55 -10.32 -0.01
C TYR A 107 -18.03 -10.04 0.25
N ASN A 108 -18.56 -10.61 1.33
CA ASN A 108 -19.93 -10.41 1.82
C ASN A 108 -19.96 -10.29 3.36
N GLY A 109 -18.85 -9.86 3.95
CA GLY A 109 -18.67 -9.75 5.39
C GLY A 109 -19.21 -8.45 5.98
N ARG A 110 -19.08 -8.29 7.30
CA ARG A 110 -19.62 -7.17 8.10
C ARG A 110 -19.22 -5.78 7.61
N TRP A 111 -18.05 -5.64 6.98
CA TRP A 111 -17.47 -4.34 6.62
C TRP A 111 -17.52 -4.07 5.11
N ASP A 112 -18.61 -4.49 4.46
CA ASP A 112 -18.75 -4.43 3.00
C ASP A 112 -18.45 -3.05 2.42
N THR A 113 -19.02 -1.98 2.98
CA THR A 113 -18.84 -0.61 2.46
C THR A 113 -17.36 -0.19 2.40
N VAL A 114 -16.57 -0.46 3.44
CA VAL A 114 -15.16 -0.03 3.52
C VAL A 114 -14.25 -0.95 2.72
N VAL A 115 -14.56 -2.25 2.65
CA VAL A 115 -13.84 -3.20 1.81
C VAL A 115 -14.08 -2.90 0.33
N THR A 116 -15.35 -2.73 -0.08
CA THR A 116 -15.74 -2.34 -1.43
C THR A 116 -15.05 -1.06 -1.87
N ARG A 117 -15.02 -0.04 -1.00
CA ARG A 117 -14.29 1.21 -1.28
C ARG A 117 -12.80 0.98 -1.47
N SER A 118 -12.17 0.20 -0.60
CA SER A 118 -10.74 -0.11 -0.68
C SER A 118 -10.41 -0.88 -1.97
N LEU A 119 -11.26 -1.81 -2.39
CA LEU A 119 -11.08 -2.55 -3.65
C LEU A 119 -11.14 -1.63 -4.87
N LEU A 120 -12.09 -0.70 -4.90
CA LEU A 120 -12.16 0.31 -5.97
C LEU A 120 -10.89 1.17 -6.02
N ILE A 121 -10.39 1.59 -4.86
CA ILE A 121 -9.14 2.37 -4.75
C ILE A 121 -7.97 1.56 -5.29
N LEU A 122 -7.78 0.33 -4.82
CA LEU A 122 -6.70 -0.55 -5.28
C LEU A 122 -6.76 -0.78 -6.79
N LYS A 123 -7.95 -0.96 -7.37
CA LYS A 123 -8.11 -1.07 -8.82
C LYS A 123 -7.70 0.20 -9.56
N MET A 124 -7.98 1.38 -9.01
CA MET A 124 -7.54 2.67 -9.60
C MET A 124 -6.03 2.90 -9.49
N LEU A 125 -5.32 2.17 -8.63
CA LEU A 125 -3.86 2.23 -8.51
C LEU A 125 -3.13 1.31 -9.50
N ILE A 126 -3.86 0.50 -10.26
CA ILE A 126 -3.29 -0.37 -11.30
C ILE A 126 -3.11 0.41 -12.59
N PHE A 127 -1.88 0.42 -13.11
CA PHE A 127 -1.59 0.82 -14.48
C PHE A 127 -1.98 -0.31 -15.42
N GLU A 128 -3.17 -0.19 -16.01
CA GLU A 128 -3.82 -1.23 -16.82
C GLU A 128 -2.90 -1.86 -17.91
N PRO A 129 -2.07 -1.09 -18.65
CA PRO A 129 -1.28 -1.67 -19.75
C PRO A 129 -0.23 -2.69 -19.32
N THR A 130 0.29 -2.60 -18.09
CA THR A 130 1.32 -3.53 -17.59
C THR A 130 0.83 -4.38 -16.42
N GLY A 131 -0.24 -3.97 -15.74
CA GLY A 131 -0.70 -4.57 -14.48
C GLY A 131 0.08 -4.10 -13.25
N ALA A 132 1.06 -3.19 -13.39
CA ALA A 132 1.79 -2.63 -12.27
C ALA A 132 0.84 -1.89 -11.31
N ILE A 133 1.01 -2.05 -10.00
CA ILE A 133 0.30 -1.29 -8.98
C ILE A 133 1.27 -0.28 -8.35
N ILE A 134 0.88 0.98 -8.26
CA ILE A 134 1.70 1.98 -7.57
C ILE A 134 1.37 2.03 -6.08
N ALA A 135 2.37 2.36 -5.25
CA ALA A 135 2.17 2.49 -3.81
C ALA A 135 1.19 3.63 -3.45
N ALA A 136 1.24 4.76 -4.19
CA ALA A 136 0.25 5.83 -4.15
C ALA A 136 0.35 6.73 -5.39
N PRO A 137 -0.72 7.44 -5.80
CA PRO A 137 -0.70 8.38 -6.93
C PRO A 137 -0.17 9.77 -6.53
N THR A 138 0.57 9.86 -5.42
CA THR A 138 1.02 11.10 -4.79
C THR A 138 2.52 11.04 -4.50
N PHE A 139 3.10 12.22 -4.30
CA PHE A 139 4.49 12.39 -3.91
C PHE A 139 4.62 13.56 -2.93
N SER A 140 5.61 13.48 -2.05
CA SER A 140 5.98 14.54 -1.10
C SER A 140 4.86 15.01 -0.19
N LEU A 141 3.93 14.13 0.15
CA LEU A 141 3.02 14.37 1.27
C LEU A 141 3.73 13.97 2.58
N PRO A 142 3.66 14.81 3.63
CA PRO A 142 4.51 14.65 4.80
C PRO A 142 3.99 13.64 5.83
N GLU A 143 4.90 12.82 6.37
CA GLU A 143 4.68 11.97 7.56
C GLU A 143 4.67 12.78 8.88
N ASP A 144 5.14 14.03 8.89
CA ASP A 144 4.91 15.02 9.96
C ASP A 144 4.86 16.42 9.33
N PHE A 145 3.90 17.26 9.74
CA PHE A 145 3.78 18.61 9.16
C PHE A 145 5.01 19.47 9.50
N GLY A 146 5.59 20.12 8.49
CA GLY A 146 6.87 20.81 8.58
C GLY A 146 8.10 19.88 8.57
N GLY A 147 7.90 18.55 8.60
CA GLY A 147 8.96 17.55 8.61
C GLY A 147 9.57 17.25 7.24
N SER A 148 10.65 16.46 7.27
CA SER A 148 11.49 16.09 6.12
C SER A 148 11.15 14.74 5.48
N ARG A 149 10.23 13.98 6.09
CA ARG A 149 9.74 12.66 5.64
C ARG A 149 8.67 12.83 4.58
N ASN A 150 9.10 13.14 3.36
CA ASN A 150 8.26 13.46 2.21
C ASN A 150 8.78 12.67 1.00
N TRP A 151 8.03 11.64 0.56
CA TRP A 151 8.50 10.64 -0.41
C TRP A 151 7.64 10.56 -1.67
N ASP A 152 8.20 10.09 -2.78
CA ASP A 152 7.48 9.82 -4.03
C ASP A 152 7.06 8.34 -4.10
N TYR A 153 5.74 8.09 -4.15
CA TYR A 153 5.16 6.74 -4.05
C TYR A 153 4.54 6.27 -5.37
N ARG A 154 4.82 6.95 -6.48
CA ARG A 154 4.25 6.65 -7.81
C ARG A 154 4.91 5.46 -8.52
N TYR A 155 5.56 4.58 -7.76
CA TYR A 155 6.30 3.42 -8.24
C TYR A 155 5.66 2.12 -7.73
N SER A 156 5.99 1.00 -8.38
CA SER A 156 5.57 -0.34 -7.98
C SER A 156 6.68 -1.01 -7.17
N TRP A 157 6.44 -1.26 -5.90
CA TRP A 157 7.36 -1.98 -5.02
C TRP A 157 7.19 -3.50 -5.15
N VAL A 158 8.29 -4.24 -5.01
CA VAL A 158 8.26 -5.72 -4.94
C VAL A 158 7.56 -6.18 -3.66
N ARG A 159 7.80 -5.51 -2.53
CA ARG A 159 7.22 -5.82 -1.22
C ARG A 159 5.69 -5.90 -1.24
N ASP A 160 5.04 -5.04 -2.01
CA ASP A 160 3.58 -4.98 -2.11
C ASP A 160 2.97 -6.21 -2.82
N SER A 161 3.81 -7.09 -3.39
CA SER A 161 3.40 -8.22 -4.23
C SER A 161 2.52 -9.23 -3.51
N SER A 162 2.94 -9.68 -2.32
CA SER A 162 2.23 -10.73 -1.57
C SER A 162 0.81 -10.31 -1.26
N PHE A 163 0.65 -9.13 -0.67
CA PHE A 163 -0.63 -8.56 -0.30
C PHE A 163 -1.49 -8.27 -1.54
N THR A 164 -0.92 -7.70 -2.59
CA THR A 164 -1.65 -7.42 -3.84
C THR A 164 -2.25 -8.70 -4.43
N ILE A 165 -1.41 -9.72 -4.65
CA ILE A 165 -1.83 -11.00 -5.23
C ILE A 165 -2.82 -11.71 -4.29
N TYR A 166 -2.53 -11.74 -2.98
CA TYR A 166 -3.41 -12.32 -1.98
C TYR A 166 -4.81 -11.71 -2.04
N ILE A 167 -4.89 -10.38 -1.91
CA ILE A 167 -6.17 -9.68 -1.78
C ILE A 167 -6.99 -9.83 -3.05
N PHE A 168 -6.41 -9.58 -4.23
CA PHE A 168 -7.17 -9.71 -5.47
C PHE A 168 -7.68 -11.15 -5.67
N LEU A 169 -6.85 -12.18 -5.45
CA LEU A 169 -7.31 -13.58 -5.57
C LEU A 169 -8.40 -13.92 -4.55
N ARG A 170 -8.25 -13.53 -3.28
CA ARG A 170 -9.23 -13.82 -2.24
C ARG A 170 -10.55 -13.10 -2.46
N MET A 171 -10.49 -11.89 -3.02
CA MET A 171 -11.67 -11.07 -3.30
C MET A 171 -12.29 -11.41 -4.67
N GLY A 172 -11.70 -12.29 -5.48
CA GLY A 172 -12.30 -12.78 -6.73
C GLY A 172 -11.81 -12.10 -8.01
N PHE A 173 -10.78 -11.26 -7.92
CA PHE A 173 -10.19 -10.47 -9.00
C PHE A 173 -8.94 -11.15 -9.57
N SER A 174 -9.11 -12.33 -10.19
CA SER A 174 -7.97 -13.11 -10.69
C SER A 174 -7.24 -12.43 -11.84
N TYR A 175 -7.93 -11.66 -12.68
CA TYR A 175 -7.32 -10.94 -13.79
C TYR A 175 -6.27 -9.93 -13.30
N GLU A 176 -6.61 -9.12 -12.31
CA GLU A 176 -5.71 -8.15 -11.68
C GLU A 176 -4.49 -8.83 -11.05
N ALA A 177 -4.72 -9.93 -10.33
CA ALA A 177 -3.64 -10.70 -9.72
C ALA A 177 -2.69 -11.32 -10.76
N GLU A 178 -3.22 -11.85 -11.86
CA GLU A 178 -2.45 -12.43 -12.96
C GLU A 178 -1.68 -11.38 -13.75
N ALA A 179 -2.27 -10.22 -14.00
CA ALA A 179 -1.61 -9.10 -14.67
C ALA A 179 -0.41 -8.60 -13.84
N TYR A 180 -0.61 -8.36 -12.54
CA TYR A 180 0.47 -7.97 -11.65
C TYR A 180 1.55 -9.06 -11.52
N SER A 181 1.15 -10.33 -11.42
CA SER A 181 2.12 -11.44 -11.40
C SER A 181 2.96 -11.51 -12.68
N SER A 182 2.34 -11.26 -13.83
CA SER A 182 3.03 -11.21 -15.12
C SER A 182 4.02 -10.06 -15.18
N PHE A 183 3.63 -8.88 -14.67
CA PHE A 183 4.54 -7.75 -14.47
C PHE A 183 5.75 -8.14 -13.63
N MET A 184 5.55 -8.80 -12.49
CA MET A 184 6.66 -9.21 -11.61
C MET A 184 7.59 -10.24 -12.25
N PHE A 185 7.06 -11.26 -12.93
CA PHE A 185 7.91 -12.23 -13.64
C PHE A 185 8.74 -11.59 -14.74
N GLN A 186 8.19 -10.61 -15.46
CA GLN A 186 8.95 -9.85 -16.45
C GLN A 186 10.11 -9.07 -15.80
N ARG A 187 9.92 -8.50 -14.60
CA ARG A 187 11.00 -7.83 -13.86
C ARG A 187 12.11 -8.81 -13.43
N ILE A 188 11.74 -10.03 -13.05
CA ILE A 188 12.69 -11.08 -12.69
C ILE A 188 13.54 -11.48 -13.91
N ASP A 189 12.91 -11.65 -15.07
CA ASP A 189 13.61 -11.94 -16.33
C ASP A 189 14.60 -10.83 -16.70
N GLU A 190 14.16 -9.58 -16.66
CA GLU A 190 15.00 -8.41 -16.98
C GLU A 190 16.18 -8.25 -16.00
N ALA A 191 15.96 -8.47 -14.70
CA ALA A 191 17.02 -8.42 -13.69
C ALA A 191 18.10 -9.48 -13.96
N LYS A 192 17.69 -10.67 -14.40
CA LYS A 192 18.63 -11.72 -14.80
C LYS A 192 19.45 -11.32 -16.03
N GLU A 193 18.82 -10.75 -17.05
CA GLU A 193 19.52 -10.32 -18.28
C GLU A 193 20.59 -9.27 -18.00
N ARG A 194 20.35 -8.37 -17.04
CA ARG A 194 21.32 -7.34 -16.62
C ARG A 194 22.49 -7.90 -15.80
N GLN A 195 22.40 -9.15 -15.31
CA GLN A 195 23.41 -9.78 -14.44
C GLN A 195 23.75 -8.95 -13.19
N THR A 196 22.81 -8.15 -12.68
CA THR A 196 23.04 -7.20 -11.57
C THR A 196 23.05 -7.86 -10.19
N GLY A 197 22.92 -9.19 -10.10
CA GLY A 197 22.85 -9.94 -8.85
C GLY A 197 21.49 -9.81 -8.17
N ALA A 198 21.24 -8.68 -7.50
CA ALA A 198 20.02 -8.44 -6.73
C ALA A 198 18.85 -7.96 -7.60
N LEU A 199 17.62 -8.28 -7.18
CA LEU A 199 16.40 -7.75 -7.79
C LEU A 199 16.19 -6.31 -7.27
N PRO A 200 15.99 -5.32 -8.16
CA PRO A 200 15.62 -3.98 -7.72
C PRO A 200 14.34 -3.98 -6.89
N ILE A 201 14.30 -3.16 -5.84
CA ILE A 201 13.19 -3.19 -4.86
C ILE A 201 11.89 -2.55 -5.41
N MET A 202 12.01 -1.69 -6.41
CA MET A 202 10.90 -0.97 -7.01
C MET A 202 11.14 -0.67 -8.49
N PHE A 203 10.05 -0.38 -9.20
CA PHE A 203 10.05 -0.10 -10.63
C PHE A 203 9.08 1.02 -10.97
N THR A 204 9.32 1.73 -12.08
CA THR A 204 8.25 2.52 -12.70
C THR A 204 7.11 1.60 -13.15
N VAL A 205 5.95 2.19 -13.49
CA VAL A 205 4.82 1.43 -14.05
C VAL A 205 5.16 0.71 -15.38
N ARG A 206 6.27 1.08 -16.03
CA ARG A 206 6.77 0.43 -17.25
C ARG A 206 7.93 -0.53 -17.00
N GLY A 207 8.41 -0.67 -15.76
CA GLY A 207 9.49 -1.58 -15.41
C GLY A 207 10.90 -0.97 -15.41
N GLU A 208 11.02 0.35 -15.59
CA GLU A 208 12.32 1.03 -15.52
C GLU A 208 12.82 1.10 -14.07
N THR A 209 14.15 1.12 -13.87
CA THR A 209 14.80 1.11 -12.55
C THR A 209 15.61 2.37 -12.26
N ASP A 210 15.76 3.26 -13.25
CA ASP A 210 16.43 4.56 -13.05
C ASP A 210 15.43 5.54 -12.41
N ILE A 211 15.50 5.63 -11.07
CA ILE A 211 14.56 6.40 -10.26
C ILE A 211 15.37 7.34 -9.33
N PRO A 212 16.07 8.35 -9.88
CA PRO A 212 16.87 9.26 -9.07
C PRO A 212 15.98 10.13 -8.18
N GLU A 213 16.35 10.26 -6.90
CA GLU A 213 15.70 11.19 -5.97
C GLU A 213 16.19 12.62 -6.22
N ILE A 214 15.27 13.53 -6.53
CA ILE A 214 15.56 14.93 -6.87
C ILE A 214 14.71 15.85 -5.99
N GLU A 215 15.37 16.79 -5.30
CA GLU A 215 14.69 17.83 -4.54
C GLU A 215 14.26 19.02 -5.42
N LEU A 216 12.99 19.40 -5.29
CA LEU A 216 12.38 20.52 -6.00
C LEU A 216 12.36 21.77 -5.11
N HIS A 217 13.51 22.43 -4.97
CA HIS A 217 13.67 23.59 -4.07
C HIS A 217 12.75 24.79 -4.38
N HIS A 218 12.17 24.85 -5.58
CA HIS A 218 11.24 25.90 -6.00
C HIS A 218 9.81 25.71 -5.48
N LEU A 219 9.50 24.57 -4.86
CA LEU A 219 8.20 24.28 -4.26
C LEU A 219 8.25 24.47 -2.74
N GLU A 220 7.18 25.06 -2.19
CA GLU A 220 7.03 25.26 -0.75
C GLU A 220 6.74 23.95 0.00
N GLY A 221 6.11 22.99 -0.69
CA GLY A 221 5.63 21.74 -0.11
C GLY A 221 4.28 21.87 0.57
N TYR A 222 3.61 20.73 0.79
CA TYR A 222 2.30 20.71 1.43
C TYR A 222 2.42 21.15 2.90
N ARG A 223 1.63 22.15 3.30
CA ARG A 223 1.70 22.77 4.65
C ARG A 223 3.14 23.18 5.05
N ALA A 224 3.92 23.68 4.09
CA ALA A 224 5.31 24.07 4.26
C ALA A 224 6.27 22.95 4.69
N SER A 225 5.89 21.68 4.48
CA SER A 225 6.79 20.54 4.67
C SER A 225 7.82 20.46 3.54
N LYS A 226 9.10 20.47 3.91
CA LYS A 226 10.23 20.40 2.98
C LYS A 226 11.18 19.27 3.37
N PRO A 227 11.88 18.67 2.39
CA PRO A 227 11.89 19.05 0.97
C PRO A 227 10.74 18.41 0.19
N VAL A 228 10.46 18.95 -1.00
CA VAL A 228 9.63 18.28 -1.99
C VAL A 228 10.55 17.45 -2.88
N ARG A 229 10.34 16.15 -2.96
CA ARG A 229 11.14 15.19 -3.73
C ARG A 229 10.31 14.52 -4.83
N ILE A 230 10.93 14.29 -5.97
CA ILE A 230 10.45 13.34 -6.98
C ILE A 230 11.49 12.23 -7.12
N GLY A 231 11.06 11.02 -7.46
CA GLY A 231 11.92 9.85 -7.30
C GLY A 231 12.05 9.42 -5.84
N ASN A 232 12.76 8.32 -5.61
CA ASN A 232 12.85 7.72 -4.29
C ASN A 232 14.22 7.06 -4.10
N GLY A 233 14.97 7.55 -3.10
CA GLY A 233 16.32 7.06 -2.80
C GLY A 233 16.38 5.58 -2.43
N ALA A 234 15.26 5.01 -1.99
CA ALA A 234 15.19 3.59 -1.71
C ALA A 234 15.41 2.71 -2.95
N ALA A 235 15.32 3.25 -4.17
CA ALA A 235 15.62 2.52 -5.40
C ALA A 235 17.04 1.91 -5.42
N PHE A 236 17.96 2.45 -4.61
CA PHE A 236 19.34 1.96 -4.46
C PHE A 236 19.58 1.20 -3.14
N HIS A 237 18.54 0.95 -2.35
CA HIS A 237 18.66 0.21 -1.10
C HIS A 237 18.77 -1.30 -1.36
N LEU A 238 19.51 -1.97 -0.47
CA LEU A 238 19.46 -3.42 -0.36
C LEU A 238 18.37 -3.77 0.66
N GLN A 239 17.31 -4.42 0.19
CA GLN A 239 16.24 -4.99 1.01
C GLN A 239 16.21 -6.48 0.74
N LEU A 240 16.47 -7.29 1.76
CA LEU A 240 16.44 -8.74 1.63
C LEU A 240 15.05 -9.30 1.86
N ASP A 241 14.19 -8.55 2.55
CA ASP A 241 12.81 -8.95 2.77
C ASP A 241 12.07 -9.25 1.47
N ILE A 242 12.25 -8.44 0.42
CA ILE A 242 11.50 -8.48 -0.87
C ILE A 242 11.36 -9.88 -1.47
N TYR A 243 12.35 -10.75 -1.25
CA TYR A 243 12.35 -12.12 -1.77
C TYR A 243 11.26 -12.95 -1.09
N GLY A 244 11.04 -12.75 0.20
CA GLY A 244 9.96 -13.35 0.95
C GLY A 244 8.59 -12.90 0.45
N GLU A 245 8.34 -11.60 0.27
CA GLU A 245 7.03 -11.14 -0.21
C GLU A 245 6.77 -11.61 -1.64
N LEU A 246 7.78 -11.56 -2.50
CA LEU A 246 7.67 -12.07 -3.86
C LEU A 246 7.31 -13.56 -3.88
N MET A 247 8.05 -14.38 -3.11
CA MET A 247 7.85 -15.83 -3.08
C MET A 247 6.54 -16.23 -2.40
N ASP A 248 6.08 -15.48 -1.40
CA ASP A 248 4.74 -15.65 -0.82
C ASP A 248 3.65 -15.32 -1.84
N GLY A 249 3.81 -14.22 -2.60
CA GLY A 249 2.92 -13.88 -3.72
C GLY A 249 2.84 -14.99 -4.78
N ILE A 250 3.98 -15.51 -5.22
CA ILE A 250 4.04 -16.61 -6.21
C ILE A 250 3.40 -17.90 -5.65
N TYR A 251 3.64 -18.22 -4.38
CA TYR A 251 3.00 -19.36 -3.72
C TYR A 251 1.48 -19.22 -3.68
N LEU A 252 0.97 -18.02 -3.35
CA LEU A 252 -0.45 -17.72 -3.32
C LEU A 252 -1.08 -17.76 -4.71
N LEU A 253 -0.39 -17.25 -5.73
CA LEU A 253 -0.80 -17.37 -7.13
C LEU A 253 -0.95 -18.84 -7.53
N ASN A 254 0.03 -19.68 -7.25
CA ASN A 254 -0.05 -21.11 -7.54
C ASN A 254 -1.19 -21.81 -6.79
N ARG A 255 -1.50 -21.35 -5.58
CA ARG A 255 -2.52 -21.96 -4.71
C ARG A 255 -3.94 -21.56 -5.08
N PHE A 256 -4.17 -20.32 -5.46
CA PHE A 256 -5.52 -19.75 -5.63
C PHE A 256 -5.80 -19.19 -7.03
N GLY A 257 -4.77 -18.94 -7.83
CA GLY A 257 -4.85 -18.45 -9.20
C GLY A 257 -4.29 -19.46 -10.20
N ARG A 258 -3.56 -18.97 -11.21
CA ARG A 258 -2.96 -19.80 -12.26
C ARG A 258 -1.76 -20.60 -11.71
N PRO A 259 -1.67 -21.92 -12.01
CA PRO A 259 -0.52 -22.72 -11.61
C PRO A 259 0.80 -22.21 -12.20
N VAL A 260 1.87 -22.30 -11.41
CA VAL A 260 3.23 -21.94 -11.85
C VAL A 260 3.69 -22.88 -12.98
N THR A 261 4.24 -22.30 -14.05
CA THR A 261 4.81 -23.03 -15.19
C THR A 261 6.23 -23.53 -14.90
N TYR A 262 6.78 -24.35 -15.78
CA TYR A 262 8.16 -24.80 -15.63
C TYR A 262 9.17 -23.64 -15.72
N ASP A 263 9.01 -22.72 -16.67
CA ASP A 263 9.94 -21.58 -16.81
C ASP A 263 9.88 -20.63 -15.62
N GLN A 264 8.68 -20.38 -15.09
CA GLN A 264 8.51 -19.64 -13.84
C GLN A 264 9.14 -20.38 -12.65
N TRP A 265 9.01 -21.71 -12.60
CA TRP A 265 9.68 -22.52 -11.58
C TRP A 265 11.21 -22.39 -11.65
N LEU A 266 11.81 -22.32 -12.85
CA LEU A 266 13.25 -22.08 -12.99
C LEU A 266 13.66 -20.75 -12.33
N ARG A 267 12.83 -19.70 -12.46
CA ARG A 267 13.05 -18.41 -11.77
C ARG A 267 12.91 -18.49 -10.27
N VAL A 268 11.85 -19.15 -9.80
CA VAL A 268 11.64 -19.42 -8.36
C VAL A 268 12.85 -20.15 -7.77
N ARG A 269 13.40 -21.13 -8.50
CA ARG A 269 14.59 -21.86 -8.09
C ARG A 269 15.83 -20.98 -8.03
N GLU A 270 16.06 -20.14 -9.03
CA GLU A 270 17.17 -19.17 -9.06
C GLU A 270 17.10 -18.19 -7.87
N ILE A 271 15.89 -17.70 -7.54
CA ILE A 271 15.67 -16.81 -6.38
C ILE A 271 15.99 -17.53 -5.06
N ALA A 272 15.51 -18.76 -4.88
CA ALA A 272 15.76 -19.52 -3.66
C ALA A 272 17.27 -19.83 -3.49
N ASP A 273 17.97 -20.18 -4.57
CA ASP A 273 19.42 -20.37 -4.56
C ASP A 273 20.16 -19.07 -4.20
N TYR A 274 19.71 -17.92 -4.73
CA TYR A 274 20.26 -16.62 -4.38
C TYR A 274 20.05 -16.29 -2.89
N VAL A 275 18.86 -16.52 -2.35
CA VAL A 275 18.53 -16.33 -0.93
C VAL A 275 19.45 -17.16 -0.03
N CYS A 276 19.74 -18.41 -0.39
CA CYS A 276 20.70 -19.24 0.33
C CYS A 276 22.11 -18.63 0.39
N GLY A 277 22.50 -17.85 -0.63
CA GLY A 277 23.80 -17.17 -0.68
C GLY A 277 23.89 -15.90 0.16
N VAL A 278 22.80 -15.14 0.28
CA VAL A 278 22.84 -13.77 0.83
C VAL A 278 22.14 -13.59 2.18
N TRP A 279 21.45 -14.60 2.71
CA TRP A 279 20.62 -14.43 3.91
C TRP A 279 21.38 -13.97 5.18
N LYS A 280 22.70 -14.15 5.25
CA LYS A 280 23.54 -13.67 6.36
C LYS A 280 23.91 -12.18 6.24
N GLU A 281 23.64 -11.55 5.10
CA GLU A 281 23.89 -10.13 4.90
C GLU A 281 22.91 -9.27 5.70
N THR A 282 23.39 -8.08 6.06
CA THR A 282 22.59 -7.00 6.66
C THR A 282 21.90 -6.17 5.58
N ASP A 283 20.72 -5.64 5.86
CA ASP A 283 19.90 -4.90 4.90
C ASP A 283 19.23 -3.66 5.53
N MET A 284 18.33 -3.01 4.78
CA MET A 284 17.63 -1.79 5.19
C MET A 284 16.17 -2.01 5.63
N SER A 285 15.71 -3.26 5.73
CA SER A 285 14.35 -3.64 6.16
C SER A 285 13.20 -3.08 5.29
N ILE A 286 11.98 -3.48 5.65
CA ILE A 286 10.70 -2.97 5.13
C ILE A 286 10.55 -1.46 5.27
N TRP A 287 11.18 -0.87 6.30
CA TRP A 287 11.12 0.56 6.58
C TRP A 287 12.15 1.38 5.81
N GLU A 288 12.99 0.72 5.00
CA GLU A 288 13.95 1.38 4.12
C GLU A 288 14.84 2.38 4.87
N VAL A 289 15.31 1.97 6.05
CA VAL A 289 16.07 2.85 6.95
C VAL A 289 17.25 3.46 6.19
N ARG A 290 17.52 4.75 6.43
CA ARG A 290 18.66 5.47 5.85
C ARG A 290 19.89 5.45 6.77
N SER A 291 19.82 4.72 7.88
CA SER A 291 20.93 4.48 8.80
C SER A 291 21.76 3.25 8.39
N LYS A 292 22.39 2.58 9.35
CA LYS A 292 23.26 1.42 9.08
C LYS A 292 22.42 0.20 8.73
N LYS A 293 22.90 -0.58 7.78
CA LYS A 293 22.37 -1.92 7.52
C LYS A 293 22.49 -2.79 8.77
N GLN A 294 21.44 -3.55 9.08
CA GLN A 294 21.36 -4.42 10.25
C GLN A 294 20.76 -5.79 9.89
N ASN A 295 20.79 -6.73 10.83
CA ASN A 295 20.05 -7.98 10.72
C ASN A 295 18.64 -7.78 11.29
N PHE A 296 17.76 -7.16 10.49
CA PHE A 296 16.38 -6.92 10.90
C PHE A 296 15.59 -8.22 11.02
N VAL A 297 14.84 -8.37 12.12
CA VAL A 297 14.05 -9.58 12.40
C VAL A 297 13.01 -9.81 11.30
N TYR A 298 12.38 -8.74 10.82
CA TYR A 298 11.45 -8.81 9.68
C TYR A 298 12.11 -9.41 8.44
N SER A 299 13.27 -8.87 8.03
CA SER A 299 13.99 -9.35 6.84
C SER A 299 14.40 -10.81 6.96
N LYS A 300 14.88 -11.26 8.13
CA LYS A 300 15.22 -12.67 8.35
C LYS A 300 14.00 -13.58 8.29
N ILE A 301 12.86 -13.15 8.87
CA ILE A 301 11.59 -13.88 8.72
C ILE A 301 11.20 -14.00 7.25
N MET A 302 11.31 -12.93 6.46
CA MET A 302 10.93 -12.95 5.04
C MET A 302 11.91 -13.79 4.19
N MET A 303 13.20 -13.83 4.53
CA MET A 303 14.15 -14.76 3.91
C MET A 303 13.82 -16.23 4.23
N TRP A 304 13.36 -16.52 5.45
CA TRP A 304 12.80 -17.83 5.79
C TRP A 304 11.56 -18.15 4.95
N VAL A 305 10.65 -17.18 4.78
CA VAL A 305 9.45 -17.33 3.94
C VAL A 305 9.84 -17.69 2.52
N ALA A 306 10.83 -17.02 1.93
CA ALA A 306 11.26 -17.30 0.56
C ALA A 306 11.60 -18.78 0.35
N LEU A 307 12.39 -19.37 1.25
CA LEU A 307 12.78 -20.78 1.18
C LEU A 307 11.63 -21.74 1.51
N ASP A 308 10.83 -21.44 2.55
CA ASP A 308 9.66 -22.27 2.87
C ASP A 308 8.67 -22.33 1.69
N ARG A 309 8.41 -21.20 1.02
CA ARG A 309 7.51 -21.16 -0.14
C ARG A 309 8.09 -21.88 -1.35
N ALA A 310 9.40 -21.75 -1.60
CA ALA A 310 10.08 -22.51 -2.66
C ALA A 310 9.94 -24.02 -2.47
N LEU A 311 10.18 -24.51 -1.25
CA LEU A 311 10.05 -25.93 -0.89
C LEU A 311 8.60 -26.41 -1.04
N ARG A 312 7.62 -25.65 -0.54
CA ARG A 312 6.20 -25.99 -0.70
C ARG A 312 5.76 -26.03 -2.16
N LEU A 313 6.25 -25.12 -3.00
CA LEU A 313 6.01 -25.14 -4.44
C LEU A 313 6.61 -26.40 -5.09
N ALA A 314 7.85 -26.73 -4.75
CA ALA A 314 8.53 -27.92 -5.25
C ALA A 314 7.73 -29.20 -4.93
N ASP A 315 7.26 -29.33 -3.69
CA ASP A 315 6.51 -30.51 -3.23
C ASP A 315 5.10 -30.55 -3.83
N LYS A 316 4.40 -29.41 -3.88
CA LYS A 316 3.02 -29.36 -4.38
C LYS A 316 2.91 -29.71 -5.86
N ARG A 317 3.95 -29.45 -6.65
CA ARG A 317 3.99 -29.63 -8.10
C ARG A 317 4.93 -30.74 -8.56
N SER A 318 5.64 -31.38 -7.64
CA SER A 318 6.69 -32.35 -7.92
C SER A 318 7.79 -31.79 -8.84
N PHE A 319 8.14 -30.52 -8.66
CA PHE A 319 9.15 -29.89 -9.51
C PHE A 319 10.58 -30.36 -9.19
N PRO A 320 11.47 -30.46 -10.21
CA PRO A 320 12.88 -30.77 -9.99
C PRO A 320 13.59 -29.70 -9.15
N CYS A 321 14.13 -30.11 -8.01
CA CYS A 321 14.81 -29.26 -7.04
C CYS A 321 16.13 -29.91 -6.59
N PRO A 322 17.24 -29.71 -7.33
CA PRO A 322 18.53 -30.32 -7.01
C PRO A 322 19.10 -29.87 -5.66
N HIS A 323 18.93 -28.60 -5.29
CA HIS A 323 19.43 -28.02 -4.03
C HIS A 323 18.44 -28.15 -2.86
N ARG A 324 17.45 -29.05 -2.95
CA ARG A 324 16.39 -29.21 -1.94
C ARG A 324 16.93 -29.34 -0.51
N MET A 325 17.97 -30.15 -0.32
CA MET A 325 18.55 -30.37 1.01
C MET A 325 19.21 -29.12 1.57
N GLU A 326 19.85 -28.31 0.72
CA GLU A 326 20.44 -27.05 1.13
C GLU A 326 19.36 -26.03 1.52
N TRP A 327 18.27 -25.96 0.75
CA TRP A 327 17.15 -25.08 1.08
C TRP A 327 16.51 -25.45 2.42
N TYR A 328 16.31 -26.74 2.71
CA TYR A 328 15.85 -27.18 4.04
C TYR A 328 16.82 -26.73 5.14
N ARG A 329 18.12 -26.98 4.95
CA ARG A 329 19.16 -26.65 5.92
C ARG A 329 19.18 -25.15 6.22
N ILE A 330 19.22 -24.30 5.20
CA ILE A 330 19.26 -22.84 5.38
C ILE A 330 17.96 -22.30 5.95
N ARG A 331 16.80 -22.80 5.49
CA ARG A 331 15.50 -22.41 6.07
C ARG A 331 15.50 -22.66 7.58
N ASP A 332 15.95 -23.84 8.01
CA ASP A 332 15.96 -24.20 9.42
C ASP A 332 17.01 -23.39 10.20
N GLU A 333 18.17 -23.11 9.61
CA GLU A 333 19.20 -22.23 10.19
C GLU A 333 18.68 -20.79 10.42
N ILE A 334 17.98 -20.21 9.43
CA ILE A 334 17.36 -18.88 9.57
C ILE A 334 16.31 -18.89 10.69
N TYR A 335 15.49 -19.95 10.75
CA TYR A 335 14.44 -20.06 11.75
C TYR A 335 15.02 -20.05 13.17
N GLU A 336 15.97 -20.94 13.44
CA GLU A 336 16.63 -21.03 14.75
C GLU A 336 17.38 -19.74 15.09
N GLU A 337 18.05 -19.12 14.12
CA GLU A 337 18.75 -17.85 14.35
C GLU A 337 17.80 -16.70 14.73
N VAL A 338 16.63 -16.59 14.08
CA VAL A 338 15.60 -15.61 14.47
C VAL A 338 15.07 -15.89 15.87
N MET A 339 14.83 -17.16 16.21
CA MET A 339 14.32 -17.52 17.54
C MET A 339 15.35 -17.28 18.65
N GLU A 340 16.64 -17.44 18.35
CA GLU A 340 17.73 -17.23 19.31
C GLU A 340 18.10 -15.74 19.46
N LYS A 341 18.30 -15.03 18.35
CA LYS A 341 18.84 -13.65 18.33
C LYS A 341 17.77 -12.57 18.20
N GLY A 342 16.61 -12.92 17.64
CA GLY A 342 15.51 -11.97 17.42
C GLY A 342 14.54 -11.85 18.60
N TYR A 343 14.58 -12.77 19.57
CA TYR A 343 13.74 -12.72 20.77
C TYR A 343 14.56 -12.35 22.00
N ASN A 344 14.28 -11.18 22.58
CA ASN A 344 14.90 -10.75 23.83
C ASN A 344 14.14 -11.35 25.02
N LYS A 345 14.83 -12.19 25.80
CA LYS A 345 14.28 -12.88 26.97
C LYS A 345 14.05 -11.97 28.17
N ASP A 346 14.84 -10.91 28.31
CA ASP A 346 14.70 -9.94 29.41
C ASP A 346 13.48 -9.04 29.19
N LEU A 347 13.28 -8.58 27.95
CA LEU A 347 12.11 -7.78 27.56
C LEU A 347 10.88 -8.63 27.23
N ASN A 348 11.06 -9.95 27.08
CA ASN A 348 10.05 -10.91 26.67
C ASN A 348 9.35 -10.57 25.34
N CYS A 349 10.09 -10.00 24.38
CA CYS A 349 9.54 -9.63 23.07
C CYS A 349 10.51 -9.91 21.93
N PHE A 350 9.97 -10.00 20.71
CA PHE A 350 10.79 -9.89 19.52
C PHE A 350 11.23 -8.44 19.30
N VAL A 351 12.49 -8.27 18.94
CA VAL A 351 13.14 -6.97 18.75
C VAL A 351 13.14 -6.56 17.28
N GLN A 352 13.56 -5.33 16.99
CA GLN A 352 13.67 -4.78 15.64
C GLN A 352 14.76 -5.48 14.82
N SER A 353 15.94 -5.62 15.40
CA SER A 353 17.13 -6.21 14.77
C SER A 353 18.02 -6.88 15.81
N TYR A 354 18.92 -7.74 15.36
CA TYR A 354 19.85 -8.40 16.27
C TYR A 354 20.80 -7.40 16.96
N GLU A 355 21.08 -6.27 16.31
CA GLU A 355 21.92 -5.20 16.80
C GLU A 355 21.21 -4.25 17.78
N SER A 356 19.88 -4.17 17.72
CA SER A 356 19.06 -3.27 18.55
C SER A 356 18.14 -4.07 19.48
N GLN A 357 18.74 -4.71 20.49
CA GLN A 357 18.06 -5.65 21.39
C GLN A 357 17.02 -5.01 22.32
N ASP A 358 16.93 -3.69 22.39
CA ASP A 358 15.98 -2.94 23.23
C ASP A 358 14.91 -2.19 22.44
N VAL A 359 14.92 -2.33 21.11
CA VAL A 359 13.97 -1.66 20.22
C VAL A 359 12.89 -2.64 19.77
N LEU A 360 11.64 -2.28 20.01
CA LEU A 360 10.47 -3.01 19.51
C LEU A 360 10.07 -2.48 18.11
N ASP A 361 9.68 -3.37 17.23
CA ASP A 361 9.19 -3.05 15.88
C ASP A 361 7.86 -3.76 15.60
N SER A 362 6.88 -3.02 15.10
CA SER A 362 5.57 -3.54 14.71
C SER A 362 5.61 -4.45 13.48
N ALA A 363 6.67 -4.42 12.68
CA ALA A 363 6.84 -5.29 11.52
C ALA A 363 6.77 -6.78 11.89
N VAL A 364 7.14 -7.16 13.13
CA VAL A 364 7.04 -8.54 13.61
C VAL A 364 5.61 -9.09 13.66
N LEU A 365 4.59 -8.22 13.61
CA LEU A 365 3.18 -8.63 13.50
C LEU A 365 2.91 -9.48 12.25
N ILE A 366 3.78 -9.45 11.24
CA ILE A 366 3.71 -10.31 10.06
C ILE A 366 3.92 -11.80 10.40
N ALA A 367 4.65 -12.12 11.46
CA ALA A 367 5.12 -13.48 11.75
C ALA A 367 4.02 -14.56 11.76
N PRO A 368 2.86 -14.38 12.42
CA PRO A 368 1.75 -15.33 12.35
C PRO A 368 0.96 -15.27 11.03
N LEU A 369 1.08 -14.19 10.26
CA LEU A 369 0.43 -14.03 8.95
C LEU A 369 1.10 -14.94 7.92
N VAL A 370 2.43 -15.00 7.96
CA VAL A 370 3.27 -15.83 7.07
C VAL A 370 3.60 -17.21 7.62
N PHE A 371 2.99 -17.60 8.75
CA PHE A 371 3.16 -18.89 9.42
C PHE A 371 4.58 -19.14 9.96
N PHE A 372 5.34 -18.09 10.24
CA PHE A 372 6.62 -18.19 10.94
C PHE A 372 6.42 -18.63 12.39
N ILE A 373 5.45 -18.04 13.10
CA ILE A 373 5.15 -18.39 14.49
C ILE A 373 3.67 -18.71 14.67
N ALA A 374 3.38 -19.62 15.59
CA ALA A 374 1.99 -19.89 15.98
C ALA A 374 1.39 -18.64 16.64
N PRO A 375 0.13 -18.26 16.32
CA PRO A 375 -0.50 -17.07 16.88
C PRO A 375 -0.75 -17.17 18.40
N THR A 376 -0.62 -18.37 18.98
CA THR A 376 -0.75 -18.64 20.42
C THR A 376 0.60 -18.89 21.10
N ASP A 377 1.72 -18.71 20.39
CA ASP A 377 3.05 -18.89 21.00
C ASP A 377 3.26 -17.82 22.09
N PRO A 378 3.66 -18.19 23.31
CA PRO A 378 3.86 -17.22 24.40
C PRO A 378 4.82 -16.07 24.04
N ARG A 379 5.86 -16.33 23.23
CA ARG A 379 6.81 -15.31 22.78
C ARG A 379 6.12 -14.27 21.90
N PHE A 380 5.25 -14.73 21.01
CA PHE A 380 4.46 -13.84 20.15
C PHE A 380 3.40 -13.09 20.96
N LEU A 381 2.67 -13.76 21.84
CA LEU A 381 1.64 -13.14 22.68
C LEU A 381 2.23 -12.07 23.60
N ASN A 382 3.39 -12.31 24.21
CA ASN A 382 4.08 -11.31 25.03
C ASN A 382 4.50 -10.09 24.18
N THR A 383 4.96 -10.32 22.96
CA THR A 383 5.30 -9.25 22.00
C THR A 383 4.05 -8.44 21.62
N LEU A 384 2.93 -9.13 21.34
CA LEU A 384 1.65 -8.52 21.01
C LEU A 384 1.10 -7.65 22.16
N ASP A 385 1.16 -8.18 23.38
CA ASP A 385 0.76 -7.47 24.60
C ASP A 385 1.68 -6.27 24.90
N LEU A 386 2.97 -6.34 24.52
CA LEU A 386 3.88 -5.20 24.61
C LEU A 386 3.55 -4.12 23.56
N ILE A 387 3.34 -4.50 22.29
CA ILE A 387 2.93 -3.58 21.21
C ILE A 387 1.66 -2.80 21.58
N LEU A 388 0.69 -3.47 22.21
CA LEU A 388 -0.58 -2.87 22.67
C LEU A 388 -0.41 -1.78 23.75
N LYS A 389 0.74 -1.71 24.43
CA LYS A 389 0.99 -0.66 25.43
C LYS A 389 1.29 0.68 24.76
N ALA A 390 1.14 1.73 25.55
CA ALA A 390 1.52 3.08 25.14
C ALA A 390 3.05 3.21 24.97
N PRO A 391 3.54 4.09 24.07
CA PRO A 391 4.97 4.36 23.91
C PRO A 391 5.70 4.68 25.22
N GLU A 392 5.04 5.41 26.14
CA GLU A 392 5.60 5.75 27.45
C GLU A 392 5.76 4.52 28.38
N LYS A 393 5.15 3.38 28.02
CA LYS A 393 5.27 2.09 28.70
C LYS A 393 6.07 1.07 27.89
N GLY A 394 6.80 1.52 26.87
CA GLY A 394 7.62 0.68 25.99
C GLY A 394 6.84 -0.05 24.89
N GLY A 395 5.56 0.27 24.67
CA GLY A 395 4.77 -0.26 23.57
C GLY A 395 4.79 0.63 22.33
N LEU A 396 3.90 0.36 21.38
CA LEU A 396 3.82 1.10 20.11
C LEU A 396 2.41 1.64 19.81
N THR A 397 1.45 1.52 20.74
CA THR A 397 0.05 1.88 20.49
C THR A 397 -0.34 3.18 21.19
N SER A 398 -0.79 4.18 20.46
CA SER A 398 -1.39 5.40 21.02
C SER A 398 -2.77 5.62 20.42
N THR A 399 -3.79 5.87 21.26
CA THR A 399 -5.19 6.09 20.81
C THR A 399 -5.73 4.99 19.88
N GLY A 400 -5.27 3.74 20.08
CA GLY A 400 -5.65 2.60 19.24
C GLY A 400 -4.96 2.53 17.87
N LEU A 401 -3.96 3.37 17.62
CA LEU A 401 -3.14 3.41 16.41
C LEU A 401 -1.71 2.97 16.73
N VAL A 402 -1.07 2.25 15.81
CA VAL A 402 0.24 1.62 16.01
C VAL A 402 1.31 2.36 15.21
N TYR A 403 2.40 2.74 15.88
CA TYR A 403 3.61 3.29 15.25
C TYR A 403 4.51 2.18 14.71
N ARG A 404 5.39 2.50 13.74
CA ARG A 404 6.33 1.50 13.19
C ARG A 404 7.25 0.98 14.28
N TYR A 405 7.92 1.92 14.95
CA TYR A 405 8.84 1.74 16.07
C TYR A 405 8.90 3.06 16.85
N ASN A 406 9.61 3.10 17.97
CA ASN A 406 9.82 4.35 18.70
C ASN A 406 10.98 5.16 18.09
N THR A 407 10.67 6.23 17.37
CA THR A 407 11.65 7.14 16.73
C THR A 407 12.58 7.86 17.71
N THR A 408 12.29 7.88 19.02
CA THR A 408 13.23 8.44 20.01
C THR A 408 14.28 7.42 20.45
N HIS A 409 14.04 6.12 20.25
CA HIS A 409 14.94 5.03 20.66
C HIS A 409 15.60 4.32 19.47
N SER A 410 15.05 4.48 18.25
CA SER A 410 15.61 3.93 17.02
C SER A 410 16.11 5.05 16.12
N ASP A 411 17.34 4.93 15.62
CA ASP A 411 17.90 5.82 14.61
C ASP A 411 17.73 5.21 13.22
N ASP A 412 16.72 5.69 12.50
CA ASP A 412 16.44 5.30 11.12
C ASP A 412 17.20 6.13 10.08
N GLY A 413 18.05 7.06 10.51
CA GLY A 413 18.87 7.90 9.65
C GLY A 413 18.13 9.04 8.94
N VAL A 414 16.84 9.23 9.22
CA VAL A 414 16.03 10.34 8.66
C VAL A 414 15.76 11.41 9.71
N GLY A 415 15.54 10.99 10.97
CA GLY A 415 15.17 11.88 12.06
C GLY A 415 13.74 12.42 11.96
N GLY A 416 13.38 13.37 12.83
CA GLY A 416 12.02 13.89 12.93
C GLY A 416 11.04 12.90 13.57
N ARG A 417 9.75 13.24 13.54
CA ARG A 417 8.66 12.36 14.01
C ARG A 417 7.89 11.80 12.83
N GLU A 418 7.03 10.84 13.12
CA GLU A 418 6.07 10.24 12.20
C GLU A 418 4.69 10.16 12.88
N GLY A 419 3.65 9.94 12.09
CA GLY A 419 2.34 9.50 12.53
C GLY A 419 2.30 7.99 12.82
N ALA A 420 1.15 7.52 13.29
CA ALA A 420 0.92 6.09 13.42
C ALA A 420 0.63 5.50 12.04
N PHE A 421 1.35 4.43 11.68
CA PHE A 421 1.28 3.84 10.34
C PHE A 421 0.01 2.99 10.20
N SER A 422 -0.81 3.29 9.19
CA SER A 422 -2.13 2.67 9.04
C SER A 422 -2.04 1.16 8.87
N MET A 423 -1.08 0.68 8.07
CA MET A 423 -0.81 -0.76 7.90
C MET A 423 -0.48 -1.45 9.23
N CYS A 424 0.36 -0.87 10.08
CA CYS A 424 0.74 -1.49 11.36
C CYS A 424 -0.47 -1.71 12.26
N THR A 425 -1.41 -0.78 12.23
CA THR A 425 -2.69 -0.91 12.95
C THR A 425 -3.53 -2.05 12.39
N PHE A 426 -3.61 -2.21 11.07
CA PHE A 426 -4.32 -3.33 10.45
C PHE A 426 -3.62 -4.69 10.65
N TRP A 427 -2.29 -4.72 10.62
CA TRP A 427 -1.51 -5.92 10.96
C TRP A 427 -1.71 -6.33 12.43
N LEU A 428 -1.81 -5.35 13.34
CA LEU A 428 -2.16 -5.62 14.73
C LEU A 428 -3.55 -6.26 14.83
N VAL A 429 -4.55 -5.72 14.13
CA VAL A 429 -5.89 -6.32 14.07
C VAL A 429 -5.83 -7.75 13.56
N GLU A 430 -5.09 -8.03 12.49
CA GLU A 430 -5.00 -9.37 11.94
C GLU A 430 -4.26 -10.34 12.87
N ALA A 431 -3.17 -9.91 13.50
CA ALA A 431 -2.45 -10.68 14.50
C ALA A 431 -3.34 -11.02 15.71
N LEU A 432 -4.05 -10.02 16.26
CA LEU A 432 -5.02 -10.20 17.33
C LEU A 432 -6.17 -11.12 16.92
N THR A 433 -6.62 -11.04 15.67
CA THR A 433 -7.66 -11.93 15.13
C THR A 433 -7.19 -13.38 15.16
N ARG A 434 -5.95 -13.65 14.73
CA ARG A 434 -5.39 -15.01 14.70
C ARG A 434 -5.19 -15.58 16.09
N ALA A 435 -4.67 -14.79 17.03
CA ALA A 435 -4.61 -15.18 18.44
C ALA A 435 -6.03 -15.36 19.02
N GLY A 436 -6.94 -14.46 18.63
CA GLY A 436 -8.35 -14.41 19.00
C GLY A 436 -9.19 -15.61 18.57
N ALA A 437 -8.74 -16.35 17.55
CA ALA A 437 -9.34 -17.62 17.16
C ALA A 437 -9.25 -18.67 18.30
N TYR A 438 -8.29 -18.51 19.21
CA TYR A 438 -8.05 -19.41 20.34
C TYR A 438 -8.30 -18.72 21.69
N GLU A 439 -7.98 -17.44 21.82
CA GLU A 439 -8.13 -16.66 23.05
C GLU A 439 -9.06 -15.45 22.87
N GLN A 440 -10.27 -15.54 23.40
CA GLN A 440 -11.36 -14.59 23.14
C GLN A 440 -11.03 -13.12 23.47
N LYS A 441 -10.12 -12.84 24.40
CA LYS A 441 -9.71 -11.48 24.77
C LYS A 441 -9.13 -10.71 23.58
N TYR A 442 -8.29 -11.36 22.77
CA TYR A 442 -7.65 -10.73 21.62
C TYR A 442 -8.66 -10.48 20.50
N LEU A 443 -9.64 -11.36 20.33
CA LEU A 443 -10.68 -11.17 19.32
C LEU A 443 -11.53 -9.91 19.61
N ARG A 444 -11.86 -9.66 20.87
CA ARG A 444 -12.58 -8.43 21.27
C ARG A 444 -11.73 -7.18 21.04
N GLN A 445 -10.43 -7.24 21.33
CA GLN A 445 -9.50 -6.14 21.06
C GLN A 445 -9.37 -5.87 19.56
N ALA A 446 -9.30 -6.93 18.73
CA ALA A 446 -9.24 -6.81 17.28
C ALA A 446 -10.44 -6.05 16.71
N VAL A 447 -11.66 -6.39 17.15
CA VAL A 447 -12.89 -5.68 16.74
C VAL A 447 -12.84 -4.22 17.14
N SER A 448 -12.54 -3.93 18.41
CA SER A 448 -12.49 -2.56 18.93
C SER A 448 -11.48 -1.69 18.19
N ILE A 449 -10.26 -2.20 17.96
CA ILE A 449 -9.22 -1.47 17.23
C ILE A 449 -9.61 -1.30 15.75
N PHE A 450 -10.19 -2.31 15.12
CA PHE A 450 -10.61 -2.22 13.72
C PHE A 450 -11.71 -1.17 13.53
N GLU A 451 -12.74 -1.18 14.38
CA GLU A 451 -13.84 -0.20 14.34
C GLU A 451 -13.35 1.22 14.63
N ASN A 452 -12.45 1.39 15.60
CA ASN A 452 -11.79 2.67 15.86
C ASN A 452 -11.00 3.15 14.64
N MET A 453 -10.24 2.27 14.00
CA MET A 453 -9.45 2.59 12.81
C MET A 453 -10.35 3.10 11.66
N MET A 454 -11.56 2.56 11.50
CA MET A 454 -12.50 3.02 10.48
C MET A 454 -12.90 4.50 10.64
N THR A 455 -12.84 5.05 11.85
CA THR A 455 -13.20 6.45 12.11
C THR A 455 -12.19 7.46 11.58
N PHE A 456 -10.95 7.02 11.28
CA PHE A 456 -9.90 7.88 10.74
C PHE A 456 -9.95 8.00 9.22
N GLY A 457 -10.68 7.11 8.52
CA GLY A 457 -10.92 7.24 7.09
C GLY A 457 -11.56 8.58 6.77
N ASN A 458 -11.18 9.21 5.65
CA ASN A 458 -11.83 10.46 5.27
C ASN A 458 -13.32 10.23 4.88
N HIS A 459 -14.05 11.28 4.53
CA HIS A 459 -15.46 11.19 4.08
C HIS A 459 -15.74 10.23 2.89
N LEU A 460 -14.71 9.71 2.22
CA LEU A 460 -14.78 8.69 1.17
C LEU A 460 -14.23 7.33 1.62
N ASN A 461 -13.93 7.13 2.90
CA ASN A 461 -13.21 5.98 3.49
C ASN A 461 -11.85 5.72 2.84
N ILE A 462 -11.14 6.79 2.46
CA ILE A 462 -9.75 6.71 1.97
C ILE A 462 -8.79 6.81 3.16
N PHE A 463 -7.76 5.98 3.16
CA PHE A 463 -6.64 6.03 4.08
C PHE A 463 -5.36 6.44 3.35
N SER A 464 -4.60 7.30 4.02
CA SER A 464 -3.23 7.65 3.68
C SER A 464 -2.29 6.66 4.37
N GLU A 465 -1.00 6.91 4.23
CA GLU A 465 0.06 6.14 4.88
C GLU A 465 -0.05 6.18 6.41
N GLU A 466 -0.15 7.36 6.99
CA GLU A 466 -0.13 7.54 8.45
C GLU A 466 -1.28 8.41 8.95
N ILE A 467 -1.48 8.36 10.27
CA ILE A 467 -2.44 9.17 11.00
C ILE A 467 -1.72 9.90 12.12
N ALA A 468 -1.84 11.23 12.13
CA ALA A 468 -1.32 12.09 13.18
C ALA A 468 -1.97 11.77 14.53
N ARG A 469 -1.34 12.17 15.63
CA ARG A 469 -1.97 12.15 16.97
C ARG A 469 -3.27 12.95 17.03
N SER A 470 -3.45 13.96 16.16
CA SER A 470 -4.68 14.74 16.02
C SER A 470 -5.79 14.01 15.26
N GLY A 471 -5.50 12.85 14.66
CA GLY A 471 -6.38 12.13 13.73
C GLY A 471 -6.30 12.62 12.28
N GLU A 472 -5.46 13.62 11.98
CA GLU A 472 -5.23 14.06 10.60
C GLU A 472 -4.48 13.00 9.78
N GLN A 473 -4.86 12.89 8.51
CA GLN A 473 -4.22 12.02 7.54
C GLN A 473 -2.85 12.59 7.12
N LEU A 474 -1.82 11.75 7.16
CA LEU A 474 -0.41 12.07 6.88
C LEU A 474 0.18 11.10 5.84
N GLY A 475 1.30 11.50 5.24
CA GLY A 475 1.99 10.74 4.19
C GLY A 475 1.18 10.60 2.90
N ASN A 476 1.62 9.70 2.03
CA ASN A 476 1.03 9.57 0.69
C ASN A 476 -0.40 9.00 0.73
N THR A 477 -1.26 9.42 -0.20
CA THR A 477 -2.70 9.10 -0.21
C THR A 477 -3.31 9.02 -1.62
N PRO A 478 -4.33 8.18 -1.86
CA PRO A 478 -4.58 6.94 -1.12
C PRO A 478 -3.35 6.04 -1.17
N GLN A 479 -3.02 5.36 -0.07
CA GLN A 479 -1.91 4.42 -0.05
C GLN A 479 -2.41 2.99 -0.31
N ALA A 480 -1.81 2.31 -1.30
CA ALA A 480 -2.11 0.92 -1.61
C ALA A 480 -1.94 0.02 -0.38
N PHE A 481 -0.81 0.17 0.32
CA PHE A 481 -0.47 -0.71 1.43
C PHE A 481 -1.49 -0.64 2.59
N SER A 482 -1.92 0.57 2.98
CA SER A 482 -3.02 0.79 3.92
C SER A 482 -4.31 0.07 3.50
N HIS A 483 -4.70 0.19 2.24
CA HIS A 483 -5.93 -0.41 1.74
C HIS A 483 -5.83 -1.94 1.57
N LEU A 484 -4.66 -2.48 1.21
CA LEU A 484 -4.41 -3.92 1.18
C LEU A 484 -4.52 -4.52 2.59
N ALA A 485 -3.88 -3.88 3.57
CA ALA A 485 -3.91 -4.32 4.96
C ALA A 485 -5.33 -4.23 5.56
N LEU A 486 -6.10 -3.18 5.24
CA LEU A 486 -7.51 -3.05 5.63
C LEU A 486 -8.33 -4.24 5.13
N VAL A 487 -8.25 -4.56 3.84
CA VAL A 487 -9.03 -5.67 3.27
C VAL A 487 -8.60 -7.01 3.88
N SER A 488 -7.30 -7.22 4.11
CA SER A 488 -6.79 -8.43 4.78
C SER A 488 -7.35 -8.59 6.20
N ALA A 489 -7.26 -7.53 6.99
CA ALA A 489 -7.75 -7.50 8.38
C ALA A 489 -9.26 -7.73 8.43
N ALA A 490 -10.03 -6.99 7.63
CA ALA A 490 -11.49 -7.11 7.55
C ALA A 490 -11.92 -8.54 7.16
N PHE A 491 -11.25 -9.12 6.15
CA PHE A 491 -11.54 -10.46 5.70
C PHE A 491 -11.28 -11.53 6.77
N ASN A 492 -10.11 -11.48 7.42
CA ASN A 492 -9.73 -12.48 8.41
C ASN A 492 -10.54 -12.33 9.70
N LEU A 493 -10.84 -11.10 10.13
CA LEU A 493 -11.63 -10.82 11.31
C LEU A 493 -13.08 -11.29 11.12
N ASP A 494 -13.69 -10.97 9.99
CA ASP A 494 -15.07 -11.38 9.68
C ASP A 494 -15.21 -12.90 9.66
N LYS A 495 -14.27 -13.57 8.98
CA LYS A 495 -14.20 -15.04 8.92
C LYS A 495 -14.05 -15.67 10.30
N THR A 496 -13.27 -15.06 11.18
CA THR A 496 -13.04 -15.60 12.53
C THR A 496 -14.27 -15.40 13.43
N LEU A 497 -14.91 -14.23 13.36
CA LEU A 497 -16.16 -13.96 14.08
C LEU A 497 -17.30 -14.88 13.62
N ALA A 498 -17.42 -15.11 12.31
CA ALA A 498 -18.43 -16.02 11.75
C ALA A 498 -18.26 -17.45 12.27
N LYS A 499 -17.03 -17.93 12.45
CA LYS A 499 -16.76 -19.27 13.02
C LYS A 499 -17.09 -19.37 14.50
N LYS A 500 -17.09 -18.26 15.25
CA LYS A 500 -17.29 -18.23 16.69
C LYS A 500 -18.75 -17.93 17.10
N ASN A 501 -19.67 -17.74 16.14
CA ASN A 501 -21.05 -17.29 16.39
C ASN A 501 -21.14 -16.02 17.25
N ILE A 502 -20.18 -15.10 17.09
CA ILE A 502 -20.21 -13.82 17.80
C ILE A 502 -20.87 -12.82 16.85
N THR A 503 -22.11 -12.46 17.18
CA THR A 503 -22.84 -11.34 16.57
C THR A 503 -22.25 -10.02 17.02
#